data_AF-A0A1A8N079-F1
#
_entry.id   AF-A0A1A8N079-F1
#
_cell.length_a   1.000
_cell.length_b   1.000
_cell.length_c   1.000
_cell.angle_alpha   90.00
_cell.angle_beta   90.00
_cell.angle_gamma   90.00
#
_symmetry.space_group_name_H-M   'P 1'
#
loop_
_entity.id
_entity.type
_entity.pdbx_description
1 polymer ?
#
loop_
_entity_poly.entity_id
_entity_poly.type
_entity_poly.pdbx_seq_one_letter_code
_entity_poly.pdbx_strand_id
1 'polypeptide(L)'
;LVTMLIDQLCGRDPTLADELMVILNELTQLSKMENSKVALRARQVLIASHLPSYELRHNQVESIFLSAIDMYGHQFCPENLKKLILSETSIFDVLPNFFYHINQVVCMAALEVYVRRAYIAYELNSIQHHQLQDGTCAVDFQFMLPSSHPNRLPLPVSG
;
A
#
# COMPACT_ATOMS: atom_id res chain seq x y z
N LEU A 1 -2.18 8.07 -33.91
CA LEU A 1 -2.92 9.33 -33.67
C LEU A 1 -3.88 9.20 -32.50
N VAL A 2 -4.85 8.29 -32.55
CA VAL A 2 -5.87 8.10 -31.49
C VAL A 2 -5.27 7.82 -30.11
N THR A 3 -4.25 6.95 -30.02
CA THR A 3 -3.55 6.68 -28.74
C THR A 3 -2.88 7.93 -28.15
N MET A 4 -2.27 8.78 -28.99
CA MET A 4 -1.65 10.03 -28.53
C MET A 4 -2.68 11.06 -28.04
N LEU A 5 -3.87 11.08 -28.65
CA LEU A 5 -4.98 11.93 -28.18
C LEU A 5 -5.48 11.46 -26.81
N ILE A 6 -5.66 10.15 -26.63
CA ILE A 6 -6.00 9.55 -25.34
C ILE A 6 -4.96 9.95 -24.28
N ASP A 7 -3.67 9.86 -24.59
CA ASP A 7 -2.59 10.22 -23.67
C ASP A 7 -2.61 11.70 -23.26
N GLN A 8 -2.81 12.61 -24.23
CA GLN A 8 -2.84 14.05 -23.97
C GLN A 8 -4.06 14.47 -23.15
N LEU A 9 -5.22 13.86 -23.39
CA LEU A 9 -6.45 14.16 -22.67
C LEU A 9 -6.42 13.61 -21.25
N CYS A 10 -5.85 12.42 -21.05
CA CYS A 10 -5.91 11.71 -19.77
C CYS A 10 -4.67 11.93 -18.88
N GLY A 11 -3.59 12.51 -19.42
CA GLY A 11 -2.40 12.85 -18.63
C GLY A 11 -2.53 14.14 -17.80
N ARG A 12 -3.60 14.93 -17.99
CA ARG A 12 -3.74 16.27 -17.40
C ARG A 12 -4.67 16.33 -16.19
N ASP A 13 -5.58 15.38 -16.02
CA ASP A 13 -6.60 15.46 -14.98
C ASP A 13 -6.83 14.08 -14.32
N PRO A 14 -6.59 13.92 -13.01
CA PRO A 14 -6.87 12.68 -12.30
C PRO A 14 -8.38 12.36 -12.23
N THR A 15 -9.24 13.35 -12.44
CA THR A 15 -10.69 13.16 -12.56
C THR A 15 -11.11 13.33 -14.01
N LEU A 16 -11.14 12.23 -14.77
CA LEU A 16 -11.76 12.25 -16.10
C LEU A 16 -13.24 12.61 -15.97
N ALA A 17 -13.70 13.56 -16.78
CA ALA A 17 -15.13 13.85 -16.88
C ALA A 17 -15.91 12.58 -17.23
N ASP A 18 -17.11 12.41 -16.65
CA ASP A 18 -17.94 11.22 -16.84
C ASP A 18 -18.20 10.91 -18.33
N GLU A 19 -18.34 11.94 -19.15
CA GLU A 19 -18.49 11.83 -20.61
C GLU A 19 -17.29 11.14 -21.28
N LEU A 20 -16.06 11.46 -20.84
CA LEU A 20 -14.85 10.82 -21.35
C LEU A 20 -14.74 9.36 -20.91
N MET A 21 -15.22 9.03 -19.70
CA MET A 21 -15.25 7.65 -19.21
C MET A 21 -16.19 6.77 -20.05
N VAL A 22 -17.33 7.31 -20.48
CA VAL A 22 -18.27 6.60 -21.37
C VAL A 22 -17.60 6.32 -22.72
N ILE A 23 -16.98 7.33 -23.34
CA ILE A 23 -16.30 7.19 -24.63
C ILE A 23 -15.14 6.19 -24.56
N LEU A 24 -14.32 6.24 -23.51
CA LEU A 24 -13.24 5.27 -23.31
C LEU A 24 -13.77 3.84 -23.15
N ASN A 25 -14.90 3.66 -22.46
CA ASN A 25 -15.53 2.35 -22.33
C ASN A 25 -15.96 1.79 -23.69
N GLU A 26 -16.57 2.61 -24.56
CA GLU A 26 -16.90 2.20 -25.93
C GLU A 26 -15.65 1.82 -26.73
N LEU A 27 -14.56 2.58 -26.61
CA LEU A 27 -13.29 2.27 -27.26
C LEU A 27 -12.71 0.91 -26.82
N THR A 28 -12.95 0.48 -25.57
CA THR A 28 -12.52 -0.85 -25.11
C THR A 28 -13.27 -2.01 -25.79
N GLN A 29 -14.45 -1.76 -26.36
CA GLN A 29 -15.26 -2.80 -27.01
C GLN A 29 -14.88 -3.05 -28.48
N LEU A 30 -13.93 -2.27 -29.02
CA LEU A 30 -13.43 -2.46 -30.39
C LEU A 30 -12.69 -3.80 -30.51
N SER A 31 -13.33 -4.78 -31.16
CA SER A 31 -12.84 -6.17 -31.25
C SER A 31 -12.00 -6.49 -32.49
N LYS A 32 -11.96 -5.60 -33.49
CA LYS A 32 -11.14 -5.79 -34.69
C LYS A 32 -9.65 -5.71 -34.33
N MET A 33 -8.85 -6.63 -34.89
CA MET A 33 -7.41 -6.72 -34.62
C MET A 33 -6.66 -5.40 -34.89
N GLU A 34 -7.05 -4.67 -35.93
CA GLU A 34 -6.51 -3.36 -36.31
C GLU A 34 -6.65 -2.29 -35.20
N ASN A 35 -7.71 -2.41 -34.38
CA ASN A 35 -8.04 -1.46 -33.31
C ASN A 35 -7.53 -1.89 -31.94
N SER A 36 -6.90 -3.07 -31.83
CA SER A 36 -6.45 -3.67 -30.56
C SER A 36 -5.59 -2.73 -29.71
N LYS A 37 -4.73 -1.92 -30.34
CA LYS A 37 -3.88 -0.94 -29.64
C LYS A 37 -4.68 0.18 -28.99
N VAL A 38 -5.75 0.64 -29.64
CA VAL A 38 -6.63 1.70 -29.12
C VAL A 38 -7.48 1.16 -27.98
N ALA A 39 -8.08 -0.02 -28.17
CA ALA A 39 -8.89 -0.68 -27.14
C ALA A 39 -8.07 -0.99 -25.88
N LEU A 40 -6.85 -1.50 -26.05
CA LEU A 40 -5.93 -1.75 -24.94
C LEU A 40 -5.56 -0.44 -24.23
N ARG A 41 -5.27 0.62 -24.99
CA ARG A 41 -4.89 1.90 -24.38
C ARG A 41 -6.04 2.53 -23.60
N ALA A 42 -7.26 2.52 -24.15
CA ALA A 42 -8.45 3.00 -23.46
C ALA A 42 -8.68 2.23 -22.15
N ARG A 43 -8.48 0.90 -22.14
CA ARG A 43 -8.56 0.08 -20.93
C ARG A 43 -7.48 0.45 -19.90
N GLN A 44 -6.24 0.68 -20.33
CA GLN A 44 -5.17 1.12 -19.42
C GLN A 44 -5.49 2.46 -18.76
N VAL A 45 -6.02 3.42 -19.53
CA VAL A 45 -6.44 4.72 -19.00
C VAL A 45 -7.59 4.58 -18.01
N LEU A 46 -8.63 3.81 -18.33
CA LEU A 46 -9.74 3.56 -17.41
C LEU A 46 -9.27 2.92 -16.10
N ILE A 47 -8.37 1.94 -16.18
CA ILE A 47 -7.78 1.35 -14.97
C ILE A 47 -7.02 2.41 -14.18
N ALA A 48 -6.22 3.25 -14.85
CA ALA A 48 -5.45 4.31 -14.19
C ALA A 48 -6.32 5.39 -13.56
N SER A 49 -7.44 5.78 -14.18
CA SER A 49 -8.37 6.78 -13.62
C SER A 49 -9.13 6.27 -12.39
N HIS A 50 -9.28 4.95 -12.25
CA HIS A 50 -9.85 4.34 -11.04
C HIS A 50 -8.82 4.16 -9.92
N LEU A 51 -7.51 4.36 -10.18
CA LEU A 51 -6.50 4.32 -9.14
C LEU A 51 -6.55 5.63 -8.33
N PRO A 52 -6.60 5.57 -6.99
CA PRO A 52 -6.60 6.77 -6.17
C PRO A 52 -5.28 7.54 -6.32
N SER A 53 -5.37 8.87 -6.30
CA SER A 53 -4.19 9.74 -6.34
C SER A 53 -3.27 9.50 -5.14
N TYR A 54 -2.01 9.92 -5.25
CA TYR A 54 -1.06 9.83 -4.14
C TYR A 54 -1.60 10.50 -2.86
N GLU A 55 -2.12 11.73 -2.99
CA GLU A 55 -2.67 12.50 -1.86
C GLU A 55 -3.88 11.79 -1.23
N LEU A 56 -4.79 11.25 -2.05
CA LEU A 56 -5.95 10.50 -1.54
C LEU A 56 -5.51 9.24 -0.80
N ARG A 57 -4.51 8.51 -1.33
CA ARG A 57 -3.93 7.35 -0.64
C ARG A 57 -3.23 7.74 0.65
N HIS A 58 -2.50 8.85 0.67
CA HIS A 58 -1.86 9.38 1.86
C HIS A 58 -2.89 9.67 2.96
N ASN A 59 -3.94 10.43 2.65
CA ASN A 59 -5.03 10.74 3.59
C ASN A 59 -5.76 9.47 4.09
N GLN A 60 -5.95 8.47 3.22
CA GLN A 60 -6.55 7.19 3.61
C GLN A 60 -5.68 6.43 4.60
N VAL A 61 -4.37 6.32 4.33
CA VAL A 61 -3.43 5.63 5.21
C VAL A 61 -3.31 6.36 6.55
N GLU A 62 -3.25 7.69 6.54
CA GLU A 62 -3.24 8.52 7.76
C GLU A 62 -4.49 8.27 8.60
N SER A 63 -5.69 8.29 7.99
CA SER A 63 -6.95 8.00 8.68
C SER A 63 -6.96 6.62 9.32
N ILE A 64 -6.40 5.61 8.66
CA ILE A 64 -6.27 4.26 9.24
C ILE A 64 -5.32 4.28 10.45
N PHE A 65 -4.17 4.95 10.37
CA PHE A 65 -3.26 5.06 11.51
C PHE A 65 -3.92 5.79 12.68
N LEU A 66 -4.56 6.94 12.44
CA LEU A 66 -5.22 7.71 13.49
C LEU A 66 -6.39 6.95 14.13
N SER A 67 -7.14 6.16 13.35
CA SER A 67 -8.21 5.30 13.89
C SER A 67 -7.71 4.05 14.62
N ALA A 68 -6.44 3.66 14.43
CA ALA A 68 -5.82 2.55 15.15
C ALA A 68 -5.25 2.96 16.52
N ILE A 69 -5.21 4.27 16.80
CA ILE A 69 -4.66 4.86 18.03
C ILE A 69 -5.84 5.32 18.89
N ASP A 70 -6.02 4.72 20.07
CA ASP A 70 -6.99 5.23 21.06
C ASP A 70 -6.58 6.64 21.53
N MET A 71 -7.53 7.48 21.95
CA MET A 71 -7.33 8.89 22.30
C MET A 71 -6.26 9.13 23.38
N TYR A 72 -5.88 8.09 24.13
CA TYR A 72 -4.85 8.14 25.15
C TYR A 72 -3.50 7.56 24.71
N GLY A 73 -3.37 6.97 23.50
CA GLY A 73 -2.11 6.46 22.97
C GLY A 73 -1.61 5.13 23.57
N HIS A 74 -2.42 4.47 24.41
CA HIS A 74 -1.98 3.32 25.20
C HIS A 74 -2.28 1.94 24.59
N GLN A 75 -3.16 1.84 23.59
CA GLN A 75 -3.52 0.56 22.99
C GLN A 75 -3.44 0.59 21.46
N PHE A 76 -2.61 -0.30 20.93
CA PHE A 76 -2.59 -0.67 19.52
C PHE A 76 -3.79 -1.56 19.23
N CYS A 77 -4.68 -1.14 18.33
CA CYS A 77 -5.75 -1.99 17.80
C CYS A 77 -5.25 -2.74 16.55
N PRO A 78 -4.84 -4.02 16.66
CA PRO A 78 -4.23 -4.75 15.55
C PRO A 78 -5.17 -4.93 14.35
N GLU A 79 -6.48 -4.95 14.58
CA GLU A 79 -7.48 -5.16 13.51
C GLU A 79 -7.50 -4.03 12.48
N ASN A 80 -7.28 -2.77 12.89
CA ASN A 80 -7.23 -1.64 11.96
C ASN A 80 -5.93 -1.65 11.14
N LEU A 81 -4.81 -2.07 11.74
CA LEU A 81 -3.53 -2.19 11.04
C LEU A 81 -3.47 -3.40 10.09
N LYS A 82 -4.23 -4.47 10.36
CA LYS A 82 -4.36 -5.61 9.42
C LYS A 82 -4.80 -5.17 8.04
N LYS A 83 -5.67 -4.15 7.95
CA LYS A 83 -6.08 -3.57 6.65
C LYS A 83 -4.88 -3.07 5.87
N LEU A 84 -3.91 -2.40 6.52
CA LEU A 84 -2.70 -1.92 5.87
C LEU A 84 -1.72 -3.06 5.55
N ILE A 85 -1.58 -4.03 6.44
CA ILE A 85 -0.66 -5.16 6.27
C ILE A 85 -1.08 -6.04 5.08
N LEU A 86 -2.38 -6.32 4.96
CA LEU A 86 -2.94 -7.22 3.95
C LEU A 86 -3.48 -6.50 2.71
N SER A 87 -3.41 -5.16 2.65
CA SER A 87 -3.96 -4.42 1.51
C SER A 87 -3.26 -4.80 0.20
N GLU A 88 -4.06 -5.07 -0.82
CA GLU A 88 -3.58 -5.29 -2.19
C GLU A 88 -3.04 -4.00 -2.84
N THR A 89 -3.47 -2.83 -2.37
CA THR A 89 -2.97 -1.55 -2.90
C THR A 89 -1.52 -1.32 -2.50
N SER A 90 -0.73 -0.74 -3.39
CA SER A 90 0.64 -0.31 -3.06
C SER A 90 0.58 0.74 -1.95
N ILE A 91 1.17 0.41 -0.80
CA ILE A 91 1.38 1.35 0.30
C ILE A 91 2.85 1.73 0.49
N PHE A 92 3.80 1.00 -0.11
CA PHE A 92 5.24 1.21 0.17
C PHE A 92 5.78 2.53 -0.36
N ASP A 93 5.05 3.18 -1.26
CA ASP A 93 5.36 4.52 -1.75
C ASP A 93 4.84 5.64 -0.83
N VAL A 94 3.85 5.36 0.03
CA VAL A 94 3.26 6.34 0.96
C VAL A 94 3.71 6.08 2.41
N LEU A 95 3.75 4.82 2.82
CA LEU A 95 4.04 4.36 4.18
C LEU A 95 5.32 4.99 4.78
N PRO A 96 6.44 5.10 4.04
CA PRO A 96 7.66 5.70 4.60
C PRO A 96 7.52 7.16 5.05
N ASN A 97 6.55 7.90 4.50
CA ASN A 97 6.27 9.27 4.94
C ASN A 97 5.85 9.33 6.42
N PHE A 98 5.20 8.27 6.92
CA PHE A 98 4.72 8.20 8.30
C PHE A 98 5.80 7.78 9.33
N PHE A 99 7.00 7.38 8.89
CA PHE A 99 8.09 7.04 9.82
C PHE A 99 8.60 8.24 10.61
N TYR A 100 8.36 9.44 10.09
CA TYR A 100 8.78 10.71 10.69
C TYR A 100 7.58 11.59 11.06
N HIS A 101 6.44 10.96 11.33
CA HIS A 101 5.23 11.66 11.72
C HIS A 101 5.38 12.36 13.09
N ILE A 102 4.67 13.47 13.29
CA ILE A 102 4.78 14.27 14.54
C ILE A 102 4.29 13.46 15.76
N ASN A 103 3.28 12.61 15.55
CA ASN A 103 2.80 11.67 16.56
C ASN A 103 3.67 10.40 16.58
N GLN A 104 4.40 10.19 17.67
CA GLN A 104 5.30 9.04 17.84
C GLN A 104 4.58 7.69 17.78
N VAL A 105 3.32 7.61 18.21
CA VAL A 105 2.53 6.38 18.11
C VAL A 105 2.27 6.02 16.65
N VAL A 106 2.06 7.03 15.79
CA VAL A 106 1.94 6.82 14.33
C VAL A 106 3.25 6.31 13.74
N CYS A 107 4.40 6.84 14.18
CA CYS A 107 5.71 6.35 13.74
C CYS A 107 5.90 4.87 14.10
N MET A 108 5.64 4.50 15.36
CA MET A 108 5.74 3.11 15.82
C MET A 108 4.79 2.20 15.02
N ALA A 109 3.54 2.62 14.82
CA ALA A 109 2.57 1.88 14.01
C ALA A 109 3.04 1.69 12.57
N ALA A 110 3.58 2.74 11.95
CA ALA A 110 4.05 2.70 10.57
C ALA A 110 5.24 1.76 10.39
N LEU A 111 6.20 1.78 11.33
CA LEU A 111 7.34 0.86 11.34
C LEU A 111 6.88 -0.60 11.49
N GLU A 112 5.94 -0.88 12.40
CA GLU A 112 5.41 -2.23 12.56
C GLU A 112 4.63 -2.71 11.33
N VAL A 113 3.80 -1.86 10.73
CA VAL A 113 3.11 -2.18 9.47
C VAL A 113 4.12 -2.49 8.37
N TYR A 114 5.21 -1.71 8.27
CA TYR A 114 6.27 -1.95 7.29
C TYR A 114 6.90 -3.33 7.48
N VAL A 115 7.31 -3.66 8.71
CA VAL A 115 7.90 -4.98 9.03
C VAL A 115 6.92 -6.11 8.74
N ARG A 116 5.70 -6.05 9.28
CA ARG A 116 4.70 -7.11 9.10
C ARG A 116 4.34 -7.33 7.63
N ARG A 117 4.30 -6.27 6.83
CA ARG A 117 3.99 -6.36 5.40
C ARG A 117 5.18 -6.84 4.57
N ALA A 118 6.40 -6.33 4.84
CA ALA A 118 7.61 -6.74 4.14
C ALA A 118 7.95 -8.22 4.41
N TYR A 119 7.64 -8.70 5.62
CA TYR A 119 7.91 -10.08 6.06
C TYR A 119 6.65 -10.96 6.05
N ILE A 120 5.64 -10.66 5.22
CA ILE A 120 4.37 -11.40 5.18
C ILE A 120 4.53 -12.91 4.86
N ALA A 121 5.61 -13.28 4.17
CA ALA A 121 5.92 -14.68 3.86
C ALA A 121 6.68 -15.41 4.99
N TYR A 122 7.07 -14.70 6.04
CA TYR A 122 7.84 -15.22 7.16
C TYR A 122 6.96 -15.33 8.41
N GLU A 123 7.36 -16.20 9.33
CA GLU A 123 6.76 -16.28 10.65
C GLU A 123 7.43 -15.24 11.56
N LEU A 124 6.72 -14.16 11.91
CA LEU A 124 7.20 -13.16 12.85
C LEU A 124 6.99 -13.64 14.29
N ASN A 125 8.08 -13.82 15.03
CA ASN A 125 8.08 -14.36 16.40
C ASN A 125 7.89 -13.26 17.44
N SER A 126 8.56 -12.13 17.23
CA SER A 126 8.53 -10.98 18.13
C SER A 126 8.74 -9.69 17.36
N ILE A 127 8.09 -8.63 17.83
CA ILE A 127 8.27 -7.25 17.38
C ILE A 127 8.29 -6.39 18.65
N GLN A 128 9.34 -5.61 18.83
CA GLN A 128 9.57 -4.76 19.98
C GLN A 128 9.86 -3.33 19.53
N HIS A 129 9.17 -2.38 20.17
CA HIS A 129 9.28 -0.97 19.88
C HIS A 129 10.25 -0.32 20.86
N HIS A 130 11.24 0.39 20.32
CA HIS A 130 12.25 1.10 21.08
C HIS A 130 12.28 2.57 20.70
N GLN A 131 12.60 3.42 21.66
CA GLN A 131 12.86 4.82 21.41
C GLN A 131 14.29 5.13 21.83
N LEU A 132 15.06 5.67 20.89
CA LEU A 132 16.43 6.12 21.12
C LEU A 132 16.42 7.45 21.88
N GLN A 133 17.58 7.81 22.46
CA GLN A 133 17.71 9.00 23.31
C GLN A 133 17.44 10.32 22.56
N ASP A 134 17.60 10.33 21.25
CA ASP A 134 17.31 11.43 20.35
C ASP A 134 15.83 11.52 19.94
N GLY A 135 14.99 10.61 20.44
CA GLY A 135 13.57 10.51 20.12
C GLY A 135 13.26 9.64 18.89
N THR A 136 14.27 9.09 18.22
CA THR A 136 14.10 8.23 17.05
C THR A 136 13.42 6.91 17.43
N CYS A 137 12.33 6.56 16.75
CA CYS A 137 11.65 5.28 16.89
C CYS A 137 12.42 4.18 16.15
N ALA A 138 12.62 3.04 16.80
CA ALA A 138 13.25 1.85 16.24
C ALA A 138 12.39 0.62 16.54
N VAL A 139 12.42 -0.35 15.63
CA VAL A 139 11.73 -1.64 15.81
C VAL A 139 12.75 -2.76 15.72
N ASP A 140 12.82 -3.57 16.77
CA ASP A 140 13.53 -4.84 16.77
C ASP A 140 12.52 -5.96 16.49
N PHE A 141 12.87 -6.89 15.60
CA PHE A 141 11.97 -7.98 15.26
C PHE A 141 12.73 -9.25 14.92
N GLN A 142 12.14 -10.38 15.32
CA GLN A 142 12.65 -11.71 15.03
C GLN A 142 11.66 -12.44 14.14
N PHE A 143 12.19 -13.11 13.12
CA PHE A 143 11.39 -13.87 12.17
C PHE A 143 12.05 -15.21 11.84
N MET A 144 11.25 -16.13 11.33
CA MET A 144 11.69 -17.43 10.82
C MET A 144 11.13 -17.67 9.43
N LEU A 145 11.84 -18.51 8.67
CA LEU A 145 11.30 -19.07 7.44
C LEU A 145 10.07 -19.94 7.75
N PRO A 146 9.07 -19.97 6.86
CA PRO A 146 7.87 -20.79 7.06
C PRO A 146 8.20 -22.27 7.05
N SER A 147 7.36 -23.10 7.68
CA SER A 147 7.62 -24.53 7.93
C SER A 147 7.85 -25.36 6.67
N SER A 148 7.25 -24.94 5.57
CA SER A 148 7.39 -25.54 4.25
C SER A 148 8.66 -25.12 3.51
N HIS A 149 9.45 -24.16 4.02
CA HIS A 149 10.60 -23.62 3.32
C HIS A 149 11.81 -24.58 3.38
N PRO A 150 12.47 -24.89 2.25
CA PRO A 150 13.55 -25.88 2.21
C PRO A 150 14.75 -25.52 3.09
N ASN A 151 14.99 -24.22 3.32
CA ASN A 151 16.08 -23.73 4.18
C ASN A 151 15.67 -23.47 5.64
N ARG A 152 14.47 -23.90 6.10
CA ARG A 152 14.09 -23.72 7.51
C ARG A 152 14.95 -24.63 8.38
N LEU A 153 15.86 -24.04 9.15
CA LEU A 153 16.61 -24.74 10.17
C LEU A 153 15.67 -25.16 11.32
N PRO A 154 15.79 -26.38 11.86
CA PRO A 154 15.06 -26.77 13.06
C PRO A 154 15.38 -25.82 14.21
N LEU A 155 14.36 -25.42 14.98
CA LEU A 155 14.58 -24.66 16.21
C LEU A 155 15.55 -25.44 17.12
N PRO A 156 16.57 -24.81 17.71
CA PRO A 156 17.40 -25.47 18.70
C PRO A 156 16.50 -25.92 19.84
N VAL A 157 16.51 -27.23 20.12
CA VAL A 157 15.80 -27.81 21.24
C VAL A 157 16.55 -27.37 22.50
N SER A 158 16.11 -26.28 23.12
CA SER A 158 16.63 -25.89 24.43
C SER A 158 16.22 -26.97 25.44
N GLY A 159 17.21 -27.74 25.89
CA GLY A 159 17.09 -28.68 27.02
C GLY A 159 17.12 -27.97 28.37
#